data_AF-A0A948FSN1-F1
#
_entry.id   AF-A0A948FSN1-F1
#
_cell.length_a   1.000
_cell.length_b   1.000
_cell.length_c   1.000
_cell.angle_alpha   90.00
_cell.angle_beta   90.00
_cell.angle_gamma   90.00
#
_symmetry.space_group_name_H-M   'P 1'
#
loop_
_entity.id
_entity.type
_entity.pdbx_description
1 polymer ?
#
loop_
_entity_poly.entity_id
_entity_poly.type
_entity_poly.pdbx_seq_one_letter_code
_entity_poly.pdbx_strand_id
1 'polypeptide(L)'
;MGAPTVTTVFDPSAVHRLEADTQSEPFVRTLVGTYQRMLAPRVDRLVDAVLASDAEQALDAALSLKVSSIMTGATELAEIATFVVDDLRNNDLPSARSQALLLPGAALRARAALDVYFGPPDRESEPVAQESTDSIR
;
A
#
# COMPACT_ATOMS: atom_id res chain seq x y z
N MET A 1 11.98 21.36 13.64
CA MET A 1 12.69 20.26 12.95
C MET A 1 12.86 19.16 13.98
N GLY A 2 11.90 18.22 14.03
CA GLY A 2 11.97 17.08 14.95
C GLY A 2 12.96 16.04 14.41
N ALA A 3 13.71 15.38 15.29
CA ALA A 3 14.57 14.26 14.95
C ALA A 3 13.79 13.19 14.13
N PRO A 4 14.47 12.38 13.29
CA PRO A 4 13.81 11.25 12.64
C PRO A 4 13.33 10.29 13.75
N THR A 5 12.05 10.33 14.06
CA THR A 5 11.38 9.29 14.82
C THR A 5 11.59 8.01 14.03
N VAL A 6 12.00 6.92 14.69
CA VAL A 6 12.13 5.62 14.04
C VAL A 6 10.74 5.25 13.51
N THR A 7 10.49 5.47 12.22
CA THR A 7 9.23 5.10 11.61
C THR A 7 9.19 3.59 11.48
N THR A 8 8.19 2.98 12.09
CA THR A 8 7.92 1.55 11.96
C THR A 8 7.63 1.25 10.49
N VAL A 9 8.47 0.44 9.84
CA VAL A 9 8.27 0.05 8.43
C VAL A 9 7.01 -0.81 8.27
N PHE A 10 6.84 -1.78 9.16
CA PHE A 10 5.75 -2.74 9.15
C PHE A 10 5.26 -3.03 10.58
N ASP A 11 3.95 -3.00 10.79
CA ASP A 11 3.29 -3.37 12.05
C ASP A 11 2.40 -4.62 11.85
N PRO A 12 2.78 -5.79 12.40
CA PRO A 12 1.99 -7.01 12.28
C PRO A 12 0.63 -6.93 13.00
N SER A 13 0.41 -5.95 13.89
CA SER A 13 -0.89 -5.80 14.56
C SER A 13 -2.02 -5.51 13.57
N ALA A 14 -1.74 -4.85 12.45
CA ALA A 14 -2.74 -4.57 11.41
C ALA A 14 -3.26 -5.85 10.74
N VAL A 15 -2.36 -6.75 10.37
CA VAL A 15 -2.73 -8.02 9.74
C VAL A 15 -3.39 -8.99 10.72
N HIS A 16 -2.99 -8.98 12.00
CA HIS A 16 -3.70 -9.74 13.05
C HIS A 16 -5.12 -9.24 13.29
N ARG A 17 -5.35 -7.92 13.28
CA ARG A 17 -6.71 -7.36 13.36
C ARG A 17 -7.54 -7.79 12.16
N LEU A 18 -6.99 -7.68 10.95
CA LEU A 18 -7.67 -8.11 9.74
C LEU A 18 -8.01 -9.60 9.75
N GLU A 19 -7.10 -10.45 10.25
CA GLU A 19 -7.35 -11.88 10.43
C GLU A 19 -8.50 -12.14 11.40
N ALA A 20 -8.53 -11.43 12.53
CA ALA A 20 -9.61 -11.52 13.51
C ALA A 20 -10.96 -11.07 12.93
N ASP A 21 -10.98 -9.97 12.18
CA ASP A 21 -12.20 -9.41 11.57
C ASP A 21 -12.76 -10.32 10.46
N THR A 22 -11.88 -10.97 9.70
CA THR A 22 -12.25 -11.84 8.57
C THR A 22 -12.38 -13.31 8.95
N GLN A 23 -11.89 -13.68 10.14
CA GLN A 23 -11.77 -15.05 10.63
C GLN A 23 -11.07 -15.98 9.62
N SER A 24 -10.09 -15.46 8.87
CA SER A 24 -9.46 -16.18 7.75
C SER A 24 -8.00 -15.78 7.51
N GLU A 25 -7.07 -16.55 8.07
CA GLU A 25 -5.64 -16.45 7.76
C GLU A 25 -5.33 -16.57 6.26
N PRO A 26 -5.93 -17.52 5.49
CA PRO A 26 -5.64 -17.64 4.06
C PRO A 26 -6.06 -16.41 3.25
N PHE A 27 -7.16 -15.75 3.65
CA PHE A 27 -7.60 -14.50 3.04
C PHE A 27 -6.56 -13.39 3.28
N VAL A 28 -6.08 -13.23 4.51
CA VAL A 28 -5.04 -12.23 4.84
C VAL A 28 -3.77 -12.47 4.05
N ARG A 29 -3.30 -13.73 3.94
CA ARG A 29 -2.14 -14.08 3.10
C ARG A 29 -2.33 -13.71 1.64
N THR A 30 -3.51 -13.97 1.08
CA THR A 30 -3.85 -13.61 -0.31
C THR A 30 -3.86 -12.10 -0.52
N LEU A 31 -4.43 -11.35 0.43
CA LEU A 31 -4.48 -9.90 0.39
C LEU A 31 -3.07 -9.30 0.44
N VAL A 32 -2.25 -9.74 1.41
CA VAL A 32 -0.87 -9.25 1.56
C VAL A 32 -0.03 -9.64 0.34
N GLY A 33 -0.18 -10.86 -0.18
CA GLY A 33 0.49 -11.29 -1.40
C GLY A 33 0.13 -10.42 -2.62
N THR A 34 -1.13 -10.00 -2.71
CA THR A 34 -1.60 -9.06 -3.74
C THR A 34 -0.99 -7.67 -3.56
N TYR A 35 -0.98 -7.16 -2.33
CA TYR A 35 -0.34 -5.89 -2.00
C TYR A 35 1.14 -5.90 -2.37
N GLN A 36 1.88 -6.93 -1.96
CA GLN A 36 3.27 -7.18 -2.31
C GLN A 36 3.49 -7.07 -3.83
N ARG A 37 2.71 -7.80 -4.64
CA ARG A 37 2.81 -7.76 -6.12
C ARG A 37 2.54 -6.38 -6.71
N MET A 38 1.54 -5.68 -6.18
CA MET A 38 1.08 -4.39 -6.70
C MET A 38 1.87 -3.19 -6.17
N LEU A 39 2.73 -3.36 -5.18
CA LEU A 39 3.37 -2.25 -4.47
C LEU A 39 4.23 -1.38 -5.40
N ALA A 40 5.19 -1.99 -6.11
CA ALA A 40 6.07 -1.25 -7.02
C ALA A 40 5.29 -0.46 -8.10
N PRO A 41 4.40 -1.07 -8.91
CA PRO A 41 3.68 -0.33 -9.95
C PRO A 41 2.75 0.75 -9.40
N ARG A 42 2.22 0.60 -8.18
CA ARG A 42 1.42 1.66 -7.54
C ARG A 42 2.27 2.86 -7.14
N VAL A 43 3.47 2.61 -6.63
CA VAL A 43 4.41 3.66 -6.27
C VAL A 43 4.88 4.40 -7.53
N ASP A 44 5.23 3.68 -8.58
CA ASP A 44 5.64 4.27 -9.86
C ASP A 44 4.54 5.18 -10.42
N ARG A 45 3.29 4.69 -10.49
CA ARG A 45 2.14 5.48 -10.94
C ARG A 45 1.95 6.77 -10.14
N LEU A 46 2.11 6.71 -8.82
CA LEU A 46 1.98 7.89 -7.97
C LEU A 46 3.12 8.89 -8.23
N VAL A 47 4.36 8.41 -8.28
CA VAL A 47 5.53 9.26 -8.54
C VAL A 47 5.40 9.94 -9.90
N ASP A 48 5.03 9.18 -10.94
CA ASP A 48 4.86 9.69 -12.30
C ASP A 48 3.76 10.77 -12.36
N ALA A 49 2.60 10.54 -11.73
CA ALA A 49 1.51 11.51 -11.70
C ALA A 49 1.92 12.83 -11.01
N VAL A 50 2.64 12.75 -9.89
CA VAL A 50 3.14 13.94 -9.18
C VAL A 50 4.20 14.68 -9.99
N LEU A 51 5.08 13.96 -10.69
CA LEU A 51 6.08 14.57 -11.57
C LEU A 51 5.44 15.23 -12.80
N ALA A 52 4.40 14.62 -13.36
CA ALA A 52 3.59 15.18 -14.44
C ALA A 52 2.69 16.35 -13.99
N SER A 53 2.63 16.64 -12.68
CA SER A 53 1.72 17.64 -12.09
C SER A 53 0.23 17.36 -12.37
N ASP A 54 -0.11 16.08 -12.55
CA ASP A 54 -1.49 15.59 -12.65
C ASP A 54 -2.03 15.36 -11.23
N ALA A 55 -2.58 16.42 -10.62
CA ALA A 55 -3.02 16.40 -9.23
C ALA A 55 -4.17 15.42 -8.98
N GLU A 56 -5.06 15.21 -9.96
CA GLU A 56 -6.19 14.30 -9.83
C GLU A 56 -5.71 12.84 -9.80
N GLN A 57 -4.88 12.46 -10.78
CA GLN A 57 -4.31 11.12 -10.84
C GLN A 57 -3.37 10.85 -9.66
N ALA A 58 -2.60 11.85 -9.23
CA ALA A 58 -1.73 11.74 -8.07
C ALA A 58 -2.54 11.50 -6.79
N LEU A 59 -3.65 12.21 -6.60
CA LEU A 59 -4.49 12.06 -5.41
C LEU A 59 -5.15 10.68 -5.36
N ASP A 60 -5.67 10.19 -6.49
CA ASP A 60 -6.23 8.84 -6.59
C ASP A 60 -5.19 7.76 -6.26
N ALA A 61 -4.01 7.85 -6.87
CA ALA A 61 -2.92 6.91 -6.63
C ALA A 61 -2.42 6.95 -5.16
N ALA A 62 -2.33 8.15 -4.56
CA ALA A 62 -1.92 8.33 -3.17
C ALA A 62 -2.94 7.76 -2.18
N LEU A 63 -4.23 7.97 -2.42
CA LEU A 63 -5.29 7.40 -1.58
C LEU A 63 -5.30 5.87 -1.65
N SER A 64 -5.16 5.31 -2.85
CA SER A 64 -5.08 3.85 -3.06
C SER A 64 -3.88 3.24 -2.33
N LEU A 65 -2.69 3.85 -2.46
CA LEU A 65 -1.49 3.42 -1.76
C LEU A 65 -1.64 3.54 -0.24
N LYS A 66 -2.18 4.66 0.26
CA LYS A 66 -2.43 4.90 1.69
C LYS A 66 -3.32 3.81 2.28
N VAL A 67 -4.52 3.61 1.74
CA VAL A 67 -5.51 2.67 2.28
C VAL A 67 -4.95 1.25 2.29
N SER A 68 -4.36 0.83 1.17
CA SER A 68 -3.80 -0.52 1.07
C SER A 68 -2.60 -0.75 2.00
N SER A 69 -1.78 0.29 2.23
CA SER A 69 -0.66 0.22 3.18
C SER A 69 -1.13 0.15 4.64
N ILE A 70 -2.19 0.89 5.01
CA ILE A 70 -2.81 0.79 6.34
C ILE A 70 -3.33 -0.62 6.59
N MET A 71 -4.08 -1.18 5.64
CA MET A 71 -4.68 -2.52 5.78
C MET A 71 -3.63 -3.62 5.93
N THR A 72 -2.49 -3.47 5.26
CA THR A 72 -1.40 -4.46 5.28
C THR A 72 -0.33 -4.17 6.33
N GLY A 73 -0.49 -3.11 7.12
CA GLY A 73 0.45 -2.74 8.18
C GLY A 73 1.75 -2.12 7.68
N ALA A 74 1.87 -1.73 6.40
CA ALA A 74 3.03 -1.01 5.87
C ALA A 74 3.02 0.47 6.33
N THR A 75 3.27 0.67 7.62
CA THR A 75 3.05 1.94 8.33
C THR A 75 3.86 3.11 7.74
N GLU A 76 5.14 2.91 7.43
CA GLU A 76 5.97 3.97 6.82
C GLU A 76 5.37 4.47 5.49
N LEU A 77 4.92 3.56 4.64
CA LEU A 77 4.29 3.92 3.37
C LEU A 77 2.96 4.64 3.57
N ALA A 78 2.15 4.18 4.54
CA ALA A 78 0.88 4.82 4.87
C ALA A 78 1.08 6.27 5.38
N GLU A 79 2.13 6.51 6.15
CA GLU A 79 2.51 7.84 6.62
C GLU A 79 2.94 8.76 5.46
N ILE A 80 3.90 8.32 4.63
CA ILE A 80 4.36 9.13 3.49
C ILE A 80 3.21 9.40 2.52
N ALA A 81 2.39 8.40 2.20
CA ALA A 81 1.22 8.58 1.33
C ALA A 81 0.19 9.54 1.96
N THR A 82 0.08 9.59 3.29
CA THR A 82 -0.77 10.57 3.97
C THR A 82 -0.25 11.98 3.78
N PHE A 83 1.06 12.23 3.92
CA PHE A 83 1.65 13.54 3.64
C PHE A 83 1.43 13.97 2.19
N VAL A 84 1.63 13.06 1.23
CA VAL A 84 1.35 13.35 -0.19
C VAL A 84 -0.12 13.74 -0.40
N VAL A 85 -1.07 13.01 0.19
CA VAL A 85 -2.51 13.35 0.11
C VAL A 85 -2.81 14.73 0.67
N ASP A 86 -2.23 15.06 1.82
CA ASP A 86 -2.46 16.34 2.50
C ASP A 86 -1.87 17.50 1.68
N ASP A 87 -0.65 17.35 1.17
CA ASP A 87 0.00 18.34 0.30
C ASP A 87 -0.80 18.57 -1.00
N LEU A 88 -1.26 17.49 -1.66
CA LEU A 88 -2.10 17.60 -2.86
C LEU A 88 -3.42 18.31 -2.59
N ARG A 89 -4.09 18.02 -1.47
CA ARG A 89 -5.33 18.70 -1.06
C ARG A 89 -5.13 20.18 -0.77
N ASN A 90 -3.95 20.55 -0.29
CA ASN A 90 -3.55 21.93 -0.04
C ASN A 90 -3.03 22.65 -1.30
N ASN A 91 -3.02 21.98 -2.45
CA ASN A 91 -2.42 22.46 -3.71
C ASN A 91 -0.91 22.76 -3.60
N ASP A 92 -0.21 22.11 -2.66
CA ASP A 92 1.25 22.21 -2.49
C ASP A 92 1.96 21.10 -3.28
N LEU A 93 1.99 21.25 -4.62
CA LEU A 93 2.67 20.32 -5.52
C LEU A 93 4.18 20.17 -5.23
N PRO A 94 4.95 21.24 -4.90
CA PRO A 94 6.36 21.10 -4.52
C PRO A 94 6.59 20.20 -3.31
N SER A 95 5.79 20.35 -2.25
CA SER A 95 5.88 19.49 -1.06
C SER A 95 5.45 18.05 -1.39
N ALA A 96 4.34 17.89 -2.11
CA ALA A 96 3.86 16.57 -2.54
C ALA A 96 4.92 15.81 -3.35
N ARG A 97 5.64 16.51 -4.25
CA ARG A 97 6.77 15.94 -5.02
C ARG A 97 7.91 15.50 -4.11
N SER A 98 8.28 16.33 -3.14
CA SER A 98 9.35 16.00 -2.20
C SER A 98 9.02 14.74 -1.39
N GLN A 99 7.77 14.59 -0.97
CA GLN A 99 7.29 13.39 -0.27
C GLN A 99 7.23 12.16 -1.19
N ALA A 100 6.70 12.33 -2.41
CA ALA A 100 6.55 11.22 -3.36
C ALA A 100 7.90 10.57 -3.72
N LEU A 101 8.98 11.35 -3.78
CA LEU A 101 10.33 10.83 -4.04
C LEU A 101 10.88 9.92 -2.93
N LEU A 102 10.28 9.91 -1.74
CA LEU A 102 10.65 8.99 -0.66
C LEU A 102 10.01 7.59 -0.81
N LEU A 103 8.90 7.51 -1.56
CA LEU A 103 8.09 6.29 -1.67
C LEU A 103 8.85 5.09 -2.24
N PRO A 104 9.69 5.19 -3.28
CA PRO A 104 10.39 4.02 -3.81
C PRO A 104 11.28 3.34 -2.76
N GLY A 105 11.98 4.13 -1.95
CA GLY A 105 12.82 3.60 -0.87
C GLY A 105 12.01 2.95 0.25
N ALA A 106 10.91 3.58 0.66
CA ALA A 106 9.99 3.02 1.65
C ALA A 106 9.30 1.74 1.14
N ALA A 107 8.99 1.67 -0.15
CA ALA A 107 8.41 0.51 -0.79
C ALA A 107 9.34 -0.71 -0.77
N LEU A 108 10.64 -0.51 -1.03
CA LEU A 108 11.63 -1.57 -0.90
C LEU A 108 11.73 -2.09 0.54
N ARG A 109 11.71 -1.20 1.54
CA ARG A 109 11.74 -1.59 2.96
C ARG A 109 10.47 -2.35 3.36
N ALA A 110 9.30 -1.83 2.99
CA ALA A 110 8.02 -2.48 3.26
C ALA A 110 7.94 -3.87 2.62
N ARG A 111 8.37 -3.99 1.36
CA ARG A 111 8.48 -5.26 0.64
C ARG A 111 9.38 -6.25 1.40
N ALA A 112 10.57 -5.83 1.81
CA ALA A 112 11.48 -6.69 2.55
C ALA A 112 10.90 -7.15 3.90
N ALA A 113 10.24 -6.25 4.64
CA ALA A 113 9.62 -6.58 5.92
C ALA A 113 8.45 -7.57 5.75
N LEU A 114 7.60 -7.38 4.73
CA LEU A 114 6.52 -8.29 4.41
C LEU A 114 7.02 -9.66 3.94
N ASP A 115 8.08 -9.69 3.13
CA ASP A 115 8.69 -10.95 2.69
C ASP A 115 9.30 -11.74 3.87
N VAL A 116 9.84 -11.05 4.89
CA VAL A 116 10.30 -11.70 6.13
C VAL A 116 9.14 -12.29 6.94
N TYR A 117 8.01 -11.59 7.01
CA TYR A 117 6.88 -12.00 7.85
C TYR A 117 5.99 -13.07 7.19
N PHE A 118 5.65 -12.88 5.91
CA PHE A 118 4.71 -13.73 5.17
C PHE A 118 5.41 -14.68 4.19
N GLY A 119 6.69 -14.47 3.89
CA GLY A 119 7.35 -15.06 2.73
C GLY A 119 7.12 -14.22 1.45
N PRO A 120 7.84 -14.54 0.36
CA PRO A 120 7.55 -13.96 -0.94
C PRO A 120 6.12 -14.38 -1.36
N PRO A 121 5.38 -13.52 -2.08
CA PRO A 121 4.06 -13.89 -2.58
C PRO A 121 4.19 -15.10 -3.51
N ASP A 122 3.29 -16.06 -3.35
CA ASP A 122 3.20 -17.19 -4.27
C ASP A 122 3.07 -16.65 -5.71
N ARG A 123 3.86 -17.24 -6.61
CA ARG A 123 3.93 -16.80 -8.02
C ARG A 123 2.63 -17.06 -8.78
N GLU A 124 1.73 -17.85 -8.22
CA GLU A 124 0.45 -18.23 -8.83
C GLU A 124 -0.66 -18.23 -7.79
N SER A 125 -1.52 -17.23 -7.89
CA SER A 125 -2.93 -17.36 -7.60
C SER A 125 -3.60 -16.37 -8.52
N GLU A 126 -3.83 -16.79 -9.76
CA GLU A 126 -4.90 -16.19 -10.55
C GLU A 126 -6.16 -16.20 -9.68
N PRO A 127 -6.97 -15.13 -9.67
CA PRO A 127 -8.21 -15.14 -8.93
C PRO A 127 -9.02 -16.34 -9.42
N VAL A 128 -9.27 -17.30 -8.52
CA VAL A 128 -10.23 -18.37 -8.79
C VAL A 128 -11.52 -17.66 -9.16
N ALA A 129 -11.88 -17.73 -10.44
CA ALA A 129 -13.12 -17.18 -10.93
C ALA A 129 -14.22 -17.67 -10.01
N GLN A 130 -14.93 -16.73 -9.37
CA GLN A 130 -16.09 -17.04 -8.55
C GLN A 130 -17.03 -17.89 -9.43
N GLU A 131 -17.10 -19.20 -9.18
CA GLU A 131 -18.12 -20.03 -9.80
C GLU A 131 -19.46 -19.41 -9.43
N SER A 132 -20.11 -18.81 -10.42
CA SER A 132 -21.49 -18.39 -10.34
C SER A 132 -22.29 -19.61 -9.91
N THR A 133 -22.69 -19.65 -8.64
CA THR A 133 -23.74 -20.55 -8.16
C THR A 133 -25.05 -20.10 -8.80
N ASP A 134 -25.24 -20.48 -10.06
CA ASP A 134 -26.52 -20.39 -10.75
C ASP A 134 -27.10 -21.81 -10.83
N SER A 135 -27.83 -22.15 -9.77
CA SER A 135 -28.66 -23.35 -9.60
C SER A 135 -29.32 -23.18 -8.22
N ILE A 136 -30.64 -23.04 -8.05
CA ILE A 136 -31.72 -23.86 -8.61
C ILE A 136 -33.01 -23.00 -8.62
N ARG A 137 -33.77 -23.09 -9.72
CA ARG A 137 -35.21 -22.82 -9.76
C ARG A 137 -35.96 -24.12 -9.95
#